data_AF-A0A455U082-F1
#
_entry.id   AF-A0A455U082-F1
#
_cell.length_a   1.000
_cell.length_b   1.000
_cell.length_c   1.000
_cell.angle_alpha   90.00
_cell.angle_beta   90.00
_cell.angle_gamma   90.00
#
_symmetry.space_group_name_H-M   'P 1'
#
loop_
_entity.id
_entity.type
_entity.pdbx_description
1 polymer ?
#
loop_
_entity_poly.entity_id
_entity_poly.type
_entity_poly.pdbx_seq_one_letter_code
_entity_poly.pdbx_strand_id
1 'polypeptide(L)' 'MEVAIAPPLREDHQVRLLVNGEISQTALHSDVFWLTGLPAGQHELQAELLDSSQRLQHRTPAVTITVP' A
#
# COMPACT_ATOMS: atom_id res chain seq x y z
N MET A 1 7.20 -5.94 -2.40
CA MET A 1 6.52 -6.49 -1.21
C MET A 1 5.20 -7.07 -1.68
N GLU A 2 4.81 -8.23 -1.16
CA GLU A 2 3.51 -8.85 -1.44
C GLU A 2 2.55 -8.54 -0.28
N VAL A 3 1.34 -8.11 -0.59
CA VAL A 3 0.27 -7.85 0.37
C VAL A 3 -0.77 -8.95 0.20
N ALA A 4 -0.97 -9.81 1.20
CA ALA A 4 -2.03 -10.81 1.14
C ALA A 4 -3.40 -10.13 1.26
N ILE A 5 -4.20 -10.13 0.19
CA ILE A 5 -5.54 -9.55 0.16
C ILE A 5 -6.60 -10.66 0.21
N ALA A 6 -7.30 -10.76 1.34
CA ALA A 6 -8.41 -11.70 1.53
C ALA A 6 -9.60 -11.01 2.23
N PRO A 7 -10.82 -11.04 1.64
CA PRO A 7 -11.18 -11.61 0.33
C PRO A 7 -10.53 -10.86 -0.85
N PRO A 8 -10.54 -11.42 -2.08
CA PRO A 8 -9.99 -10.76 -3.25
C PRO A 8 -10.58 -9.35 -3.43
N LEU A 9 -9.77 -8.42 -3.96
CA LEU A 9 -10.26 -7.10 -4.32
C LEU A 9 -11.45 -7.24 -5.28
N ARG A 10 -12.53 -6.50 -5.01
CA ARG A 10 -13.56 -6.29 -6.03
C ARG A 10 -12.97 -5.51 -7.19
N GLU A 11 -13.43 -5.76 -8.41
CA GLU A 11 -12.90 -5.12 -9.63
C GLU A 11 -12.85 -3.59 -9.54
N ASP A 12 -13.72 -2.97 -8.75
CA ASP A 12 -13.84 -1.53 -8.59
C ASP A 12 -13.04 -0.96 -7.41
N HIS A 13 -12.31 -1.81 -6.68
CA HIS A 13 -11.44 -1.40 -5.59
C HIS A 13 -9.99 -1.25 -6.04
N GLN A 14 -9.31 -0.28 -5.45
CA GLN A 14 -7.89 -0.03 -5.68
C GLN A 14 -7.14 -0.01 -4.35
N VAL A 15 -5.88 -0.42 -4.35
CA VAL A 15 -5.01 -0.36 -3.20
C VAL A 15 -3.87 0.60 -3.49
N ARG A 16 -3.58 1.53 -2.57
CA ARG A 16 -2.37 2.35 -2.61
C ARG A 16 -1.48 2.03 -1.43
N LEU A 17 -0.18 2.18 -1.65
CA LEU A 17 0.83 2.01 -0.62
C LEU A 17 1.34 3.38 -0.15
N LEU A 18 1.38 3.57 1.16
CA LEU A 18 1.97 4.71 1.82
C LEU A 18 3.32 4.30 2.41
N VAL A 19 4.31 5.17 2.24
CA VAL A 19 5.64 5.05 2.83
C VAL A 19 5.83 6.27 3.71
N ASN A 20 6.06 6.07 5.01
CA ASN A 20 6.19 7.15 6.00
C ASN A 20 5.01 8.14 5.98
N GLY A 21 3.81 7.64 5.66
CA GLY A 21 2.58 8.44 5.55
C GLY A 21 2.38 9.16 4.21
N GLU A 22 3.35 9.10 3.30
CA GLU A 22 3.25 9.68 1.95
C GLU A 22 2.83 8.62 0.92
N ILE A 23 2.03 9.02 -0.07
CA ILE A 23 1.62 8.11 -1.15
C ILE A 23 2.85 7.76 -1.99
N SER A 24 3.27 6.49 -1.92
CA SER A 24 4.42 6.01 -2.68
C SER A 24 4.05 5.77 -4.15
N GLN A 25 2.82 5.29 -4.41
CA GLN A 25 2.30 5.00 -5.76
C GLN A 25 0.79 5.28 -5.85
N THR A 26 0.32 5.59 -7.06
CA THR A 26 -1.11 5.70 -7.35
C THR A 26 -1.83 4.40 -7.02
N ALA A 27 -3.11 4.48 -6.66
CA ALA A 27 -3.88 3.29 -6.29
C ALA A 27 -4.01 2.32 -7.48
N LEU A 28 -3.67 1.05 -7.25
CA LEU A 28 -3.64 -0.01 -8.25
C LEU A 28 -4.60 -1.13 -7.85
N HIS A 29 -5.23 -1.78 -8.81
CA HIS A 29 -5.91 -3.05 -8.60
C HIS A 29 -4.87 -4.19 -8.59
N SER A 30 -4.01 -4.22 -7.58
CA SER A 30 -2.94 -5.22 -7.43
C SER A 30 -2.63 -5.48 -5.96
N ASP A 31 -2.15 -6.70 -5.68
CA ASP A 31 -1.62 -7.19 -4.40
C ASP A 31 -0.08 -7.10 -4.32
N VAL A 32 0.59 -6.73 -5.41
CA VAL A 32 2.04 -6.60 -5.50
C VAL A 32 2.44 -5.15 -5.69
N PHE A 33 3.30 -4.64 -4.80
CA PHE A 33 3.82 -3.28 -4.85
C PHE A 33 5.35 -3.26 -4.93
N TRP A 34 5.85 -2.56 -5.94
CA TRP A 34 7.28 -2.30 -6.13
C TRP A 34 7.70 -1.08 -5.33
N LEU A 35 8.63 -1.25 -4.40
CA LEU A 35 9.23 -0.15 -3.64
C LEU A 35 10.63 0.08 -4.19
N THR A 36 10.84 1.16 -4.93
CA THR A 36 12.14 1.51 -5.53
C THR A 36 12.62 2.86 -5.00
N GLY A 37 13.93 3.04 -4.91
CA GLY A 37 14.54 4.31 -4.51
C GLY A 37 14.34 4.69 -3.03
N LEU A 38 14.02 3.74 -2.15
CA LEU A 38 13.98 4.00 -0.72
C LEU A 38 15.40 4.32 -0.21
N PRO A 39 15.60 5.44 0.51
CA PRO A 39 16.85 5.72 1.22
C PRO A 39 17.23 4.60 2.20
N ALA A 40 18.49 4.53 2.60
CA ALA A 40 18.88 3.65 3.71
C ALA A 40 18.24 4.12 5.02
N GLY A 41 17.79 3.18 5.85
CA GLY A 41 17.15 3.46 7.13
C GLY A 41 15.81 2.76 7.32
N GLN A 42 15.03 3.25 8.30
CA GLN A 42 13.72 2.69 8.64
C GLN A 42 12.60 3.39 7.88
N HIS A 43 11.67 2.58 7.38
CA HIS A 43 10.47 3.05 6.70
C HIS A 43 9.23 2.37 7.24
N GLU A 44 8.17 3.14 7.45
CA GLU A 44 6.85 2.63 7.78
C GLU A 44 6.03 2.45 6.51
N LEU A 45 5.44 1.27 6.36
CA LEU A 45 4.59 0.90 5.23
C LEU A 45 3.16 0.72 5.70
N GLN A 46 2.22 1.28 4.94
CA GLN A 46 0.78 1.09 5.16
C GLN A 46 0.07 0.93 3.82
N ALA A 47 -0.82 -0.04 3.71
CA ALA A 47 -1.69 -0.17 2.56
C ALA A 47 -3.06 0.45 2.87
N GLU A 48 -3.62 1.15 1.90
CA GLU A 48 -4.97 1.69 1.94
C GLU A 48 -5.82 1.13 0.80
N LEU A 49 -6.99 0.62 1.14
CA LEU A 49 -8.02 0.19 0.21
C LEU A 49 -8.97 1.35 -0.08
N LEU A 50 -9.12 1.70 -1.35
CA LEU A 50 -10.02 2.72 -1.85
C LEU A 50 -11.16 2.06 -2.64
N ASP A 51 -12.37 2.60 -2.51
CA ASP A 51 -13.49 2.26 -3.40
C ASP A 51 -13.38 3.00 -4.75
N SER A 52 -14.33 2.73 -5.65
CA SER A 52 -14.42 3.34 -6.99
C SER A 52 -14.56 4.86 -6.99
N SER A 53 -14.95 5.46 -5.86
CA SER A 53 -15.04 6.91 -5.67
C SER A 53 -13.77 7.49 -5.03
N GLN A 54 -12.67 6.72 -4.97
CA GLN A 54 -11.41 7.08 -4.29
C GLN A 54 -11.57 7.31 -2.77
N ARG A 55 -12.62 6.77 -2.16
CA ARG A 55 -12.84 6.91 -0.71
C ARG A 55 -12.18 5.76 0.04
N LEU A 56 -11.51 6.10 1.15
CA LEU A 56 -10.86 5.12 2.02
C LEU A 56 -11.88 4.19 2.66
N GLN A 57 -11.69 2.89 2.44
CA GLN A 57 -12.48 1.80 3.03
C GLN A 57 -11.72 1.09 4.15
N HIS A 58 -10.41 0.90 3.98
CA HIS A 58 -9.57 0.22 4.98
C HIS A 58 -8.13 0.72 4.93
N ARG A 59 -7.46 0.70 6.08
CA ARG A 59 -6.02 0.96 6.21
C ARG A 59 -5.40 -0.12 7.09
N THR A 60 -4.31 -0.73 6.63
CA THR A 60 -3.58 -1.73 7.41
C THR A 60 -2.84 -1.08 8.58
N PRO A 61 -2.51 -1.85 9.64
CA PRO A 61 -1.48 -1.43 10.59
C PRO A 61 -0.17 -1.06 9.87
N ALA A 62 0.60 -0.15 10.47
CA ALA A 62 1.94 0.18 9.97
C ALA A 62 2.87 -1.01 10.17
N VAL A 63 3.66 -1.31 9.13
CA VAL A 63 4.74 -2.30 9.18
C VAL A 63 6.05 -1.58 8.93
N THR A 64 7.03 -1.76 9.82
CA THR A 64 8.35 -1.17 9.67
C THR A 64 9.26 -2.10 8.88
N ILE A 65 9.95 -1.57 7.87
CA ILE A 65 11.04 -2.23 7.16
C ILE A 65 12.34 -1.45 7.36
N THR A 66 13.47 -2.13 7.23
CA THR A 66 14.80 -1.51 7.25
C THR A 66 15.47 -1.74 5.90
N VAL A 67 15.88 -0.65 5.26
CA VAL A 67 16.69 -0.67 4.03
C VAL A 67 18.16 -0.52 4.44
N PRO A 68 19.05 -1.46 4.05
CA PRO A 68 20.46 -1.43 4.42
C PRO A 68 21.25 -0.30 3.73
#